data_AF-A0A9D8S7N3-F1
#
_entry.id   AF-A0A9D8S7N3-F1
#
_cell.length_a   1.000
_cell.length_b   1.000
_cell.length_c   1.000
_cell.angle_alpha   90.00
_cell.angle_beta   90.00
_cell.angle_gamma   90.00
#
_symmetry.space_group_name_H-M   'P 1'
#
loop_
_entity.id
_entity.type
_entity.pdbx_description
1 polymer ?
#
loop_
_entity_poly.entity_id
_entity_poly.type
_entity_poly.pdbx_seq_one_letter_code
_entity_poly.pdbx_strand_id
1 'polypeptide(L)' 'MVKEKLFRDVKVFVDSLSENQSAPLYTLTPKEARQVLLDVQKEEIELPKVSAQKIDVDVGDGRKLKLLIVKPAGLTGE' A
#
# COMPACT_ATOMS: atom_id res chain seq x y z
N MET A 1 -18.03 6.47 -21.28
CA MET A 1 -17.37 5.17 -21.55
C MET A 1 -16.32 4.78 -20.51
N VAL A 2 -15.70 5.70 -19.75
CA VAL A 2 -14.70 5.36 -18.70
C VAL A 2 -15.27 4.50 -17.55
N LYS A 3 -16.49 4.79 -17.09
CA LYS A 3 -17.15 4.05 -15.99
C LYS A 3 -17.28 2.55 -16.28
N GLU A 4 -17.68 2.19 -17.49
CA GLU A 4 -17.95 0.79 -17.88
C GLU A 4 -16.66 -0.05 -17.94
N LYS A 5 -15.55 0.56 -18.33
CA LYS A 5 -14.22 -0.08 -18.30
C LYS A 5 -13.74 -0.33 -16.87
N LEU A 6 -13.96 0.60 -15.94
CA LEU A 6 -13.55 0.46 -14.54
C LEU A 6 -14.20 -0.75 -13.86
N PHE A 7 -15.48 -0.99 -14.13
CA PHE A 7 -16.19 -2.18 -13.61
C PHE A 7 -15.66 -3.48 -14.22
N ARG A 8 -15.18 -3.45 -15.47
CA ARG A 8 -14.59 -4.62 -16.12
C ARG A 8 -13.24 -4.99 -15.52
N ASP A 9 -12.35 -4.01 -15.35
CA ASP A 9 -11.00 -4.23 -14.82
C ASP A 9 -11.05 -4.72 -13.35
N VAL A 10 -11.96 -4.14 -12.55
CA VAL A 10 -12.21 -4.60 -11.17
C VAL A 10 -12.76 -6.02 -11.15
N LYS A 11 -13.68 -6.37 -12.06
CA LYS A 11 -14.22 -7.73 -12.15
C LYS A 11 -13.12 -8.74 -12.49
N VAL A 12 -12.27 -8.44 -13.48
CA VAL A 12 -11.14 -9.31 -13.85
C VAL A 12 -10.20 -9.53 -12.67
N PHE A 13 -9.92 -8.49 -11.89
CA PHE A 13 -9.10 -8.61 -10.68
C PHE A 13 -9.76 -9.49 -9.60
N VAL A 14 -11.06 -9.34 -9.34
CA VAL A 14 -11.76 -10.16 -8.33
C VAL A 14 -11.87 -11.62 -8.79
N ASP A 15 -12.17 -11.85 -10.07
CA ASP A 15 -12.26 -13.20 -10.64
C ASP A 15 -10.90 -13.90 -10.54
N SER A 16 -9.79 -13.23 -10.89
CA SER A 16 -8.45 -13.82 -10.81
C SER A 16 -8.02 -14.15 -9.37
N LEU A 17 -8.42 -13.34 -8.38
CA LEU A 17 -8.21 -13.66 -6.97
C LEU A 17 -9.01 -14.89 -6.54
N SER A 18 -10.24 -15.07 -7.05
CA SER A 18 -11.13 -16.17 -6.67
C SER A 18 -10.73 -17.52 -7.28
N GLU A 19 -10.10 -17.52 -8.46
CA GLU A 19 -9.59 -18.72 -9.12
C GLU A 19 -8.37 -19.31 -8.39
N ASN A 20 -7.62 -18.45 -7.71
CA ASN A 20 -6.52 -18.87 -6.84
C ASN A 20 -7.10 -19.42 -5.54
N GLN A 21 -7.09 -20.75 -5.35
CA GLN A 21 -7.57 -21.48 -4.15
C GLN A 21 -6.70 -21.23 -2.90
N SER A 22 -6.37 -19.98 -2.65
CA SER A 22 -5.54 -19.48 -1.57
C SER A 22 -6.28 -19.64 -0.24
N ALA A 23 -5.52 -19.87 0.84
CA ALA A 23 -6.09 -19.89 2.18
C ALA A 23 -6.70 -18.51 2.52
N PRO A 24 -7.85 -18.47 3.23
CA PRO A 24 -8.44 -17.20 3.67
C PRO A 24 -7.48 -16.41 4.58
N LEU A 25 -7.46 -15.08 4.47
CA LEU A 25 -6.49 -14.23 5.17
C LEU A 25 -6.48 -14.43 6.69
N TYR A 26 -7.65 -14.70 7.29
CA TYR A 26 -7.81 -14.92 8.74
C TYR A 26 -7.27 -16.27 9.23
N THR A 27 -6.90 -17.17 8.33
CA THR A 27 -6.25 -18.44 8.69
C THR A 27 -4.73 -18.35 8.68
N LEU A 28 -4.17 -17.23 8.20
CA LEU A 28 -2.73 -16.99 8.15
C LEU A 28 -2.20 -16.37 9.45
N THR A 29 -0.91 -16.55 9.72
CA THR A 29 -0.25 -15.79 10.77
C THR A 29 -0.17 -14.29 10.39
N PRO A 30 -0.01 -13.37 11.37
CA PRO A 30 0.15 -11.95 11.06
C PRO A 30 1.33 -11.64 10.13
N LYS A 31 2.39 -12.45 10.15
CA LYS A 31 3.55 -12.26 9.28
C LYS A 31 3.21 -12.63 7.83
N GLU A 32 2.57 -13.78 7.64
CA GLU A 32 2.14 -14.26 6.32
C GLU A 32 1.08 -13.35 5.71
N ALA A 33 0.09 -12.91 6.50
CA ALA A 33 -0.94 -11.98 6.03
C ALA A 33 -0.35 -10.64 5.55
N ARG A 34 0.65 -10.09 6.26
CA ARG A 34 1.38 -8.89 5.80
C ARG A 34 2.14 -9.15 4.50
N GLN A 35 2.71 -10.35 4.37
CA GLN A 35 3.48 -10.72 3.18
C GLN A 35 2.61 -10.78 1.92
N VAL A 36 1.37 -11.29 2.02
CA VAL A 36 0.41 -11.29 0.90
C VAL A 36 0.21 -9.88 0.33
N LEU A 37 -0.04 -8.88 1.18
CA LEU A 37 -0.22 -7.50 0.72
C LEU A 37 1.06 -6.92 0.13
N LEU A 38 2.22 -7.17 0.77
CA LEU A 38 3.51 -6.70 0.27
C LEU A 38 3.82 -7.28 -1.10
N ASP A 39 3.49 -8.55 -1.36
CA ASP A 39 3.78 -9.19 -2.64
C ASP A 39 2.92 -8.66 -3.78
N VAL A 40 1.63 -8.44 -3.54
CA VAL A 40 0.71 -7.84 -4.54
C VAL A 40 1.09 -6.38 -4.85
N GLN A 41 1.58 -5.62 -3.86
CA GLN A 41 1.93 -4.20 -4.03
C GLN A 41 3.38 -3.97 -4.51
N LYS A 42 4.13 -5.04 -4.83
CA LYS A 42 5.48 -4.94 -5.41
C LYS A 42 5.49 -4.65 -6.91
N GLU A 43 4.31 -4.64 -7.56
CA GLU A 43 4.21 -4.33 -8.98
C GLU A 43 4.87 -2.98 -9.29
N GLU A 44 5.63 -2.94 -10.38
CA GLU A 44 6.31 -1.72 -10.82
C GLU A 44 5.26 -0.74 -11.37
N ILE A 45 4.99 0.31 -10.60
CA ILE A 45 4.09 1.40 -10.98
C ILE A 45 4.84 2.72 -11.04
N GLU A 46 4.41 3.60 -11.94
CA GLU A 46 4.90 4.97 -11.96
C GLU A 46 4.44 5.70 -10.70
N LEU A 47 5.40 6.06 -9.85
CA LEU A 47 5.13 6.89 -8.67
C LEU A 47 5.20 8.37 -9.04
N PRO A 48 4.29 9.22 -8.52
CA PRO A 48 4.38 10.66 -8.71
C PRO A 48 5.68 11.21 -8.11
N LYS A 49 6.21 12.28 -8.68
CA LYS A 49 7.43 12.93 -8.18
C LYS A 49 7.18 13.56 -6.81
N VAL A 50 7.69 12.91 -5.77
CA VAL A 50 7.58 13.34 -4.36
C VAL A 50 8.93 13.35 -3.67
N SER A 51 9.07 14.19 -2.66
CA SER A 51 10.11 14.08 -1.63
C SER A 51 9.52 13.34 -0.44
N ALA A 52 10.20 12.29 0.04
CA ALA A 52 9.77 11.51 1.19
C ALA A 52 10.85 11.49 2.26
N GLN A 53 10.48 11.77 3.50
CA GLN A 53 11.37 11.80 4.66
C GLN A 53 10.82 10.91 5.77
N LYS A 54 11.68 10.08 6.36
CA LYS A 54 11.36 9.32 7.58
C LYS A 54 11.85 10.10 8.79
N ILE A 55 10.99 10.29 9.78
CA ILE A 55 11.36 10.89 11.07
C ILE A 55 10.80 10.04 12.21
N ASP A 56 11.54 9.99 13.32
CA ASP A 56 11.06 9.42 14.57
C ASP A 56 10.70 10.58 15.51
N VAL A 57 9.47 10.59 16.01
CA VAL A 57 8.97 11.62 16.93
C VAL A 57 8.76 11.00 18.30
N ASP A 58 9.33 11.62 19.33
CA ASP A 58 9.07 11.22 20.72
C ASP A 58 7.66 11.67 21.12
N VAL A 59 6.82 10.73 21.58
CA VAL A 59 5.41 10.99 21.94
C VAL A 59 5.15 10.83 23.44
N GLY A 60 6.21 10.87 24.26
CA GLY A 60 6.17 10.67 25.71
C GLY A 60 6.28 9.19 26.13
N ASP A 61 6.56 8.96 27.41
CA ASP A 61 6.69 7.62 28.03
C ASP A 61 7.71 6.70 27.34
N GLY A 62 8.78 7.27 26.77
CA GLY A 62 9.79 6.53 26.02
C GLY A 62 9.31 5.94 24.69
N ARG A 63 8.10 6.28 24.24
CA ARG A 63 7.53 5.81 22.97
C ARG A 63 7.97 6.71 21.82
N LYS A 64 8.30 6.07 20.70
CA LYS A 64 8.61 6.72 19.44
C LYS A 64 7.56 6.40 18.39
N LEU A 65 7.09 7.42 17.69
CA LEU A 65 6.23 7.29 16.52
C LEU A 65 7.06 7.48 15.26
N LYS A 66 7.04 6.48 14.37
CA LYS A 66 7.69 6.55 13.06
C LYS A 66 6.76 7.25 12.08
N LEU A 67 7.20 8.35 11.49
CA LEU A 67 6.46 9.09 10.48
C LEU A 67 7.16 9.00 9.12
N LEU A 68 6.35 8.92 8.06
CA LEU A 68 6.78 9.12 6.68
C LEU A 68 6.10 10.39 6.16
N ILE A 69 6.87 11.46 6.03
CA ILE A 69 6.40 12.75 5.51
C ILE A 69 6.62 12.76 4.00
N VAL A 70 5.54 12.84 3.23
CA VAL A 70 5.58 12.88 1.76
C VAL A 70 5.10 14.25 1.28
N LYS A 71 5.86 14.91 0.41
CA LYS A 71 5.60 16.24 -0.14
C LYS A 71 5.80 16.22 -1.66
N PRO A 72 5.14 17.10 -2.45
CA PRO A 72 5.51 17.27 -3.86
C PRO A 72 7.00 17.58 -4.01
N ALA A 73 7.65 17.02 -5.03
CA ALA A 73 9.07 17.28 -5.27
C ALA A 73 9.31 18.76 -5.62
N GLY A 74 10.39 19.33 -5.11
CA GLY A 74 10.81 20.71 -5.41
C GLY A 74 10.15 21.81 -4.58
N LEU A 75 9.22 21.47 -3.67
CA LEU A 75 8.67 22.42 -2.71
C LEU A 75 9.42 22.35 -1.38
N THR A 76 10.21 23.37 -1.08
CA THR A 76 10.66 23.68 0.28
C THR A 76 9.56 24.51 0.92
N GLY A 77 8.74 23.90 1.78
CA GLY A 77 7.80 24.68 2.58
C GLY A 77 8.57 25.61 3.51
N GLU A 78 8.60 26.89 3.18
CA GLU A 78 8.55 27.98 4.17
C GLU A 78 7.09 28.20 4.56
#